data_AF-A0A954EW34-F1
#
_entry.id   AF-A0A954EW34-F1
#
_cell.length_a   1.000
_cell.length_b   1.000
_cell.length_c   1.000
_cell.angle_alpha   90.00
_cell.angle_beta   90.00
_cell.angle_gamma   90.00
#
_symmetry.space_group_name_H-M   'P 1'
#
loop_
_entity.id
_entity.type
_entity.pdbx_description
1 polymer ?
#
loop_
_entity_poly.entity_id
_entity_poly.type
_entity_poly.pdbx_seq_one_letter_code
_entity_poly.pdbx_strand_id
1 'polypeptide(L)'
;MKEFTGKVCLLTLWGMLFPTSLAVGQDAPPPSVRQEKPKSEVEWMDVKLRSSQQILEALTQGDTDHVATSARRMLIINLLEQRLRKDDFKHKSEYQGELNRFEFATKEIIRTAEADDIDGCLAAYQMLCASCVQCHKLIRDQAN
;
A
#
# COMPACT_ATOMS: atom_id res chain seq x y z
N MET A 1 59.38 -10.07 1.67
CA MET A 1 58.84 -8.90 2.41
C MET A 1 57.60 -9.39 3.15
N LYS A 2 57.79 -9.96 4.35
CA LYS A 2 57.50 -9.35 5.67
C LYS A 2 55.99 -9.22 5.97
N GLU A 3 55.44 -10.31 6.51
CA GLU A 3 54.49 -10.44 7.64
C GLU A 3 53.71 -9.18 8.05
N PHE A 4 52.38 -9.26 7.97
CA PHE A 4 51.45 -8.28 8.55
C PHE A 4 51.01 -8.78 9.93
N THR A 5 51.75 -8.37 10.96
CA THR A 5 51.45 -8.67 12.37
C THR A 5 51.11 -7.38 13.12
N GLY A 6 50.01 -7.41 13.88
CA GLY A 6 49.72 -6.49 14.97
C GLY A 6 48.68 -5.41 14.64
N LYS A 7 47.78 -5.00 15.53
CA LYS A 7 47.63 -5.22 16.98
C LYS A 7 46.16 -4.96 17.33
N VAL A 8 45.64 -5.81 18.22
CA VAL A 8 44.41 -5.63 18.99
C VAL A 8 44.41 -4.24 19.63
N CYS A 9 43.43 -3.40 19.28
CA CYS A 9 43.25 -2.10 19.91
C CYS A 9 42.36 -2.28 21.15
N LEU A 10 43.05 -2.26 22.28
CA LEU A 10 42.62 -1.99 23.65
C LEU A 10 41.19 -1.50 23.86
N LEU A 11 40.43 -2.35 24.56
CA LEU A 11 39.37 -1.98 25.49
C LEU A 11 39.87 -0.91 26.48
N THR A 12 39.41 0.33 26.35
CA THR A 12 39.41 1.28 27.46
C THR A 12 38.02 1.35 28.05
N LEU A 13 37.88 0.71 29.21
CA LEU A 13 36.89 1.01 30.24
C LEU A 13 36.86 2.54 30.46
N TRP A 14 35.74 3.17 30.09
CA TRP A 14 35.32 4.41 30.73
C TRP A 14 34.07 4.11 31.52
N GLY A 15 34.26 4.01 32.83
CA GLY A 15 33.20 3.72 33.77
C GLY A 15 32.34 4.95 34.04
N MET A 16 31.07 4.63 34.26
CA MET A 16 30.17 5.22 35.24
C MET A 16 29.44 6.53 34.87
N LEU A 17 28.17 6.51 35.28
CA LEU A 17 27.23 7.63 35.44
C LEU A 17 26.41 8.00 34.20
N PHE A 18 25.62 7.06 33.68
CA PHE A 18 24.32 7.42 33.14
C PHE A 18 23.27 7.27 34.25
N PRO A 19 22.60 8.35 34.68
CA PRO A 19 21.55 8.27 35.66
C PRO A 19 20.41 7.41 35.09
N THR A 20 20.01 6.40 35.86
CA THR A 20 18.75 5.69 35.69
C THR A 20 17.61 6.69 35.86
N SER A 21 17.24 7.37 34.78
CA SER A 21 16.01 8.14 34.73
C SER A 21 14.86 7.15 34.82
N LEU A 22 14.07 7.30 35.89
CA LEU A 22 12.81 6.60 36.09
C LEU A 22 11.98 6.65 34.82
N ALA A 23 11.35 5.51 34.53
CA ALA A 23 10.27 5.36 33.59
C ALA A 23 9.18 6.41 33.88
N VAL A 24 9.10 7.45 33.05
CA VAL A 24 7.83 8.09 32.74
C VAL A 24 7.17 7.14 31.75
N GLY A 25 6.26 6.31 32.25
CA GLY A 25 5.28 5.65 31.41
C GLY A 25 4.52 6.75 30.67
N GLN A 26 4.87 6.97 29.41
CA GLN A 26 3.98 7.65 28.49
C GLN A 26 2.76 6.75 28.38
N ASP A 27 1.63 7.24 28.90
CA ASP A 27 0.31 6.70 28.63
C ASP A 27 0.15 6.61 27.10
N ALA A 28 0.50 5.44 26.56
CA ALA A 28 0.17 5.11 25.19
C ALA A 28 -1.36 5.24 25.11
N PRO A 29 -1.90 6.01 24.15
CA PRO A 29 -3.34 6.09 23.99
C PRO A 29 -3.89 4.66 23.87
N PRO A 30 -5.04 4.36 24.50
CA PRO A 30 -5.62 3.03 24.42
C PRO A 30 -5.71 2.63 22.95
N PRO A 31 -5.41 1.35 22.60
CA PRO A 31 -5.52 0.90 21.22
C PRO A 31 -6.91 1.28 20.74
N SER A 32 -6.97 2.10 19.69
CA SER A 32 -8.25 2.52 19.11
C SER A 32 -9.03 1.23 18.83
N VAL A 33 -10.16 1.05 19.51
CA VAL A 33 -11.02 -0.11 19.28
C VAL A 33 -11.40 -0.05 17.81
N ARG A 34 -10.76 -0.91 17.01
CA ARG A 34 -11.06 -1.03 15.59
C ARG A 34 -12.48 -1.56 15.53
N GLN A 35 -13.44 -0.68 15.27
CA GLN A 35 -14.80 -1.11 15.00
C GLN A 35 -14.73 -2.17 13.90
N GLU A 36 -15.25 -3.37 14.17
CA GLU A 36 -15.29 -4.45 13.19
C GLU A 36 -16.21 -3.99 12.05
N LYS A 37 -15.58 -3.62 10.92
CA LYS A 37 -16.30 -3.29 9.70
C LYS A 37 -17.11 -4.51 9.23
N PRO A 38 -18.28 -4.30 8.59
CA PRO A 38 -19.06 -5.39 8.03
C PRO A 38 -18.17 -6.24 7.11
N LYS A 39 -18.30 -7.56 7.24
CA LYS A 39 -17.43 -8.57 6.62
C LYS A 39 -17.22 -8.38 5.11
N SER A 40 -18.21 -7.82 4.42
CA SER A 40 -18.14 -7.52 2.98
C SER A 40 -17.16 -6.39 2.63
N GLU A 41 -16.97 -5.38 3.48
CA GLU A 41 -16.03 -4.28 3.21
C GLU A 41 -14.57 -4.75 3.34
N VAL A 42 -14.33 -5.63 4.33
CA VAL A 42 -13.04 -6.32 4.50
C VAL A 42 -12.74 -7.19 3.28
N GLU A 43 -13.76 -7.87 2.74
CA GLU A 43 -13.61 -8.76 1.58
C GLU A 43 -13.22 -8.02 0.28
N TRP A 44 -13.80 -6.87 -0.03
CA TRP A 44 -13.44 -6.12 -1.26
C TRP A 44 -11.99 -5.65 -1.24
N MET A 45 -11.55 -5.09 -0.10
CA MET A 45 -10.21 -4.55 0.03
C MET A 45 -9.14 -5.64 0.03
N ASP A 46 -9.44 -6.82 0.58
CA ASP A 46 -8.54 -7.97 0.50
C ASP A 46 -8.32 -8.43 -0.94
N VAL A 47 -9.38 -8.47 -1.75
CA VAL A 47 -9.25 -8.83 -3.17
C VAL A 47 -8.49 -7.75 -3.94
N LYS A 48 -8.76 -6.47 -3.68
CA LYS A 48 -8.01 -5.35 -4.29
C LYS A 48 -6.52 -5.42 -3.93
N LEU A 49 -6.18 -5.64 -2.66
CA LEU A 49 -4.79 -5.77 -2.22
C LEU A 49 -4.09 -6.92 -2.94
N ARG A 50 -4.73 -8.10 -3.00
CA ARG A 50 -4.18 -9.27 -3.70
C ARG A 50 -3.95 -9.01 -5.18
N SER A 51 -4.93 -8.43 -5.87
CA SER A 51 -4.78 -8.06 -7.29
C SER A 51 -3.63 -7.08 -7.50
N SER A 52 -3.43 -6.10 -6.61
CA SER A 52 -2.32 -5.14 -6.71
C SER A 52 -0.95 -5.83 -6.55
N GLN A 53 -0.84 -6.77 -5.59
CA GLN A 53 0.38 -7.55 -5.39
C GLN A 53 0.70 -8.43 -6.60
N GLN A 54 -0.32 -9.05 -7.20
CA GLN A 54 -0.16 -9.87 -8.40
C GLN A 54 0.24 -9.04 -9.63
N ILE A 55 -0.27 -7.81 -9.75
CA ILE A 55 0.21 -6.89 -10.80
C ILE A 55 1.70 -6.59 -10.60
N LEU A 56 2.14 -6.28 -9.38
CA LEU A 56 3.56 -6.02 -9.11
C LEU A 56 4.44 -7.25 -9.38
N GLU A 57 4.00 -8.43 -8.95
CA GLU A 57 4.69 -9.69 -9.23
C GLU A 57 4.88 -9.89 -10.74
N ALA A 58 3.80 -9.76 -11.51
CA ALA A 58 3.84 -9.91 -12.97
C ALA A 58 4.71 -8.83 -13.65
N LEU A 59 4.65 -7.58 -13.18
CA LEU A 59 5.54 -6.50 -13.63
C LEU A 59 7.02 -6.87 -13.46
N THR A 60 7.40 -7.42 -12.30
CA THR A 60 8.79 -7.83 -12.04
C THR A 60 9.25 -9.02 -12.87
N GLN A 61 8.30 -9.78 -13.44
CA GLN A 61 8.56 -10.91 -14.32
C GLN A 61 8.51 -10.54 -15.81
N GLY A 62 8.07 -9.31 -16.14
CA GLY A 62 7.81 -8.90 -17.52
C GLY A 62 6.60 -9.60 -18.16
N ASP A 63 5.68 -10.14 -17.35
CA ASP A 63 4.52 -10.91 -17.81
C ASP A 63 3.31 -9.99 -18.03
N THR A 64 3.22 -9.41 -19.22
CA THR A 64 2.15 -8.48 -19.61
C THR A 64 0.76 -9.14 -19.60
N ASP A 65 0.67 -10.43 -19.96
CA ASP A 65 -0.58 -11.19 -19.91
C ASP A 65 -1.12 -11.36 -18.49
N HIS A 66 -0.24 -11.68 -17.54
CA HIS A 66 -0.61 -11.82 -16.13
C HIS A 66 -0.90 -10.45 -15.48
N VAL A 67 -0.19 -9.39 -15.88
CA VAL A 67 -0.53 -7.99 -15.52
C VAL A 67 -1.96 -7.68 -15.95
N ALA A 68 -2.30 -7.91 -17.23
CA ALA A 68 -3.63 -7.63 -17.77
C ALA A 68 -4.72 -8.43 -17.05
N THR A 69 -4.47 -9.72 -16.79
CA THR A 69 -5.42 -10.59 -16.09
C THR A 69 -5.68 -10.12 -14.66
N SER A 70 -4.63 -9.76 -13.92
CA SER A 70 -4.73 -9.26 -12.55
C SER A 70 -5.42 -7.89 -12.48
N ALA A 71 -5.14 -7.01 -13.44
CA ALA A 71 -5.78 -5.70 -13.57
C ALA A 71 -7.27 -5.81 -13.96
N ARG A 72 -7.65 -6.74 -14.83
CA ARG A 72 -9.08 -7.01 -15.14
C ARG A 72 -9.84 -7.48 -13.91
N ARG A 73 -9.26 -8.35 -13.09
CA ARG A 73 -9.85 -8.76 -11.80
C ARG A 73 -10.04 -7.55 -10.89
N MET A 74 -9.04 -6.68 -10.77
CA MET A 74 -9.11 -5.44 -10.01
C MET A 74 -10.28 -4.56 -10.47
N LEU A 75 -10.41 -4.37 -11.79
CA LEU A 75 -11.45 -3.54 -12.39
C LEU A 75 -12.85 -4.07 -12.10
N ILE A 76 -13.07 -5.38 -12.26
CA ILE A 76 -14.36 -6.03 -12.00
C ILE A 76 -14.78 -5.82 -10.54
N ILE A 77 -13.85 -6.06 -9.60
CA ILE A 77 -14.13 -5.88 -8.17
C ILE A 77 -14.43 -4.43 -7.84
N ASN A 78 -13.69 -3.49 -8.41
CA ASN A 78 -13.96 -2.06 -8.24
C ASN A 78 -15.36 -1.67 -8.72
N LEU A 79 -15.79 -2.14 -9.89
CA LEU A 79 -17.11 -1.84 -10.43
C LEU A 79 -18.24 -2.48 -9.59
N LEU A 80 -18.04 -3.72 -9.13
CA LEU A 80 -18.99 -4.40 -8.24
C LEU A 80 -19.12 -3.69 -6.90
N GLU A 81 -17.99 -3.31 -6.29
CA GLU A 81 -17.98 -2.54 -5.05
C GLU A 81 -18.72 -1.21 -5.25
N GLN A 82 -18.37 -0.43 -6.28
CA GLN A 82 -19.04 0.84 -6.55
C GLN A 82 -20.55 0.70 -6.70
N ARG A 83 -21.04 -0.39 -7.29
CA ARG A 83 -22.48 -0.65 -7.43
C ARG A 83 -23.14 -1.09 -6.13
N LEU A 84 -22.50 -1.99 -5.37
CA LEU A 84 -23.11 -2.68 -4.22
C LEU A 84 -22.88 -1.99 -2.87
N ARG A 85 -21.84 -1.16 -2.76
CA ARG A 85 -21.48 -0.45 -1.53
C ARG A 85 -22.57 0.56 -1.17
N LYS A 86 -22.97 0.60 0.10
CA LYS A 86 -24.12 1.39 0.59
C LYS A 86 -23.70 2.62 1.42
N ASP A 87 -22.40 2.90 1.47
CA ASP A 87 -21.83 3.83 2.43
C ASP A 87 -22.06 5.30 2.06
N ASP A 88 -22.16 6.15 3.09
CA ASP A 88 -22.44 7.58 3.01
C ASP A 88 -21.36 8.40 2.26
N PHE A 89 -20.17 7.82 2.05
CA PHE A 89 -19.04 8.46 1.39
C PHE A 89 -19.25 8.69 -0.11
N LYS A 90 -20.22 8.01 -0.74
CA LYS A 90 -20.49 8.12 -2.18
C LYS A 90 -20.82 9.54 -2.63
N HIS A 91 -21.35 10.39 -1.76
CA HIS A 91 -21.75 11.75 -2.14
C HIS A 91 -20.60 12.77 -2.11
N LYS A 92 -19.42 12.40 -1.62
CA LYS A 92 -18.28 13.32 -1.48
C LYS A 92 -17.51 13.38 -2.80
N SER A 93 -17.37 14.59 -3.37
CA SER A 93 -16.75 14.80 -4.69
C SER A 93 -15.28 14.33 -4.74
N GLU A 94 -14.51 14.58 -3.69
CA GLU A 94 -13.11 14.16 -3.59
C GLU A 94 -12.96 12.64 -3.61
N TYR A 95 -13.85 11.96 -2.89
CA TYR A 95 -13.89 10.50 -2.85
C TYR A 95 -14.24 9.91 -4.24
N GLN A 96 -15.21 10.50 -4.94
CA GLN A 96 -15.51 10.14 -6.33
C GLN A 96 -14.34 10.41 -7.28
N GLY A 97 -13.60 11.49 -7.04
CA GLY A 97 -12.36 11.80 -7.76
C GLY A 97 -11.33 10.67 -7.64
N GLU A 98 -11.11 10.14 -6.44
CA GLU A 98 -10.19 9.01 -6.23
C GLU A 98 -10.69 7.70 -6.83
N LEU A 99 -12.00 7.43 -6.80
CA LEU A 99 -12.57 6.28 -7.50
C LEU A 99 -12.33 6.34 -9.02
N ASN A 100 -12.50 7.51 -9.62
CA ASN A 100 -12.24 7.71 -11.04
C ASN A 100 -10.76 7.56 -11.38
N ARG A 101 -9.85 8.08 -10.53
CA ARG A 101 -8.40 7.90 -10.69
C ARG A 101 -7.99 6.43 -10.61
N PHE A 102 -8.55 5.71 -9.64
CA PHE A 102 -8.33 4.28 -9.49
C PHE A 102 -8.79 3.50 -10.73
N GLU A 103 -10.00 3.78 -11.22
CA GLU A 103 -10.55 3.12 -12.41
C GLU A 103 -9.74 3.45 -13.68
N PHE A 104 -9.37 4.72 -13.86
CA PHE A 104 -8.51 5.15 -14.96
C PHE A 104 -7.17 4.42 -14.96
N ALA A 105 -6.46 4.43 -13.82
CA ALA A 105 -5.17 3.76 -13.70
C ALA A 105 -5.28 2.26 -13.98
N THR A 106 -6.33 1.60 -13.48
CA THR A 106 -6.57 0.17 -13.73
C THR A 106 -6.80 -0.12 -15.22
N LYS A 107 -7.60 0.72 -15.91
CA LYS A 107 -7.82 0.60 -17.35
C LYS A 107 -6.54 0.85 -18.15
N GLU A 108 -5.71 1.78 -17.70
CA GLU A 108 -4.45 2.09 -18.37
C GLU A 108 -3.42 0.97 -18.22
N ILE A 109 -3.37 0.28 -17.07
CA ILE A 109 -2.59 -0.96 -16.91
C ILE A 109 -3.04 -2.01 -17.94
N ILE A 110 -4.35 -2.20 -18.10
CA ILE A 110 -4.89 -3.18 -19.07
C ILE A 110 -4.50 -2.78 -20.50
N ARG A 111 -4.69 -1.50 -20.86
CA ARG A 111 -4.41 -0.97 -22.20
C ARG A 111 -2.93 -1.11 -22.58
N THR A 112 -2.02 -0.78 -21.66
CA THR A 112 -0.57 -0.86 -21.87
C THR A 112 -0.10 -2.31 -21.89
N ALA A 113 -0.66 -3.18 -21.04
CA ALA A 113 -0.38 -4.60 -21.05
C ALA A 113 -0.82 -5.28 -22.36
N GLU A 114 -1.99 -4.93 -22.89
CA GLU A 114 -2.48 -5.42 -24.20
C GLU A 114 -1.61 -4.93 -25.38
N ALA A 115 -0.84 -3.86 -25.19
CA ALA A 115 0.12 -3.35 -26.16
C ALA A 115 1.55 -3.91 -25.95
N ASP A 116 1.72 -4.86 -25.03
CA ASP A 116 3.02 -5.41 -24.60
C ASP A 116 4.01 -4.34 -24.09
N ASP A 117 3.47 -3.25 -23.50
CA ASP A 117 4.23 -2.11 -22.99
C ASP A 117 4.40 -2.20 -21.47
N ILE A 118 5.47 -2.88 -21.03
CA ILE A 118 5.74 -3.11 -19.59
C ILE A 118 6.06 -1.81 -18.84
N ASP A 119 6.71 -0.84 -19.49
CA ASP A 119 7.05 0.44 -18.89
C ASP A 119 5.78 1.30 -18.72
N GLY A 120 4.88 1.27 -19.70
CA GLY A 120 3.54 1.83 -19.59
C GLY A 120 2.73 1.19 -18.47
N CYS A 121 2.80 -0.13 -18.32
CA CYS A 121 2.17 -0.84 -17.20
C CYS A 121 2.69 -0.34 -15.85
N LEU A 122 4.02 -0.18 -15.71
CA LEU A 122 4.66 0.32 -14.49
C LEU A 122 4.21 1.75 -14.16
N ALA A 123 4.18 2.64 -15.15
CA ALA A 123 3.72 4.02 -14.97
C ALA A 123 2.26 4.07 -14.48
N ALA A 124 1.38 3.28 -15.10
CA ALA A 124 -0.02 3.18 -14.69
C ALA A 124 -0.19 2.53 -13.30
N TYR A 125 0.65 1.55 -12.96
CA TYR A 125 0.67 0.92 -11.63
C TYR A 125 1.04 1.91 -10.52
N GLN A 126 1.98 2.82 -10.77
CA GLN A 126 2.32 3.89 -9.82
C GLN A 126 1.11 4.82 -9.57
N MET A 127 0.35 5.14 -10.62
CA MET A 127 -0.90 5.92 -10.50
C MET A 127 -1.96 5.17 -9.67
N LEU A 128 -2.09 3.86 -9.88
CA LEU A 128 -2.96 3.01 -9.09
C LEU A 128 -2.58 3.06 -7.60
N CYS A 129 -1.31 2.85 -7.26
CA CYS A 129 -0.81 2.94 -5.90
C CYS A 129 -1.10 4.30 -5.24
N ALA A 130 -0.90 5.39 -5.99
CA ALA A 130 -1.21 6.73 -5.50
C ALA A 130 -2.70 6.87 -5.14
N SER A 131 -3.60 6.41 -6.01
CA SER A 131 -5.05 6.47 -5.77
C SER A 131 -5.48 5.67 -4.52
N CYS A 132 -4.87 4.51 -4.26
CA CYS A 132 -5.14 3.72 -3.06
C CYS A 132 -4.81 4.51 -1.78
N VAL A 133 -3.64 5.15 -1.75
CA VAL A 133 -3.19 5.95 -0.60
C VAL A 133 -4.07 7.19 -0.41
N GLN A 134 -4.42 7.89 -1.49
CA GLN A 134 -5.27 9.08 -1.41
C GLN A 134 -6.70 8.74 -0.97
N CYS A 135 -7.29 7.67 -1.51
CA CYS A 135 -8.61 7.20 -1.09
C CYS A 135 -8.63 6.85 0.41
N HIS A 136 -7.62 6.12 0.89
CA HIS A 136 -7.51 5.77 2.30
C HIS A 136 -7.22 6.97 3.20
N LYS A 137 -6.49 7.98 2.71
CA LYS A 137 -6.31 9.25 3.41
C LYS A 137 -7.66 9.94 3.61
N LEU A 138 -8.48 10.07 2.57
CA LEU A 138 -9.81 10.68 2.67
C LEU A 138 -10.71 9.95 3.68
N ILE A 139 -10.71 8.61 3.66
CA ILE A 139 -11.52 7.82 4.59
C ILE A 139 -11.02 7.98 6.04
N ARG A 140 -9.70 7.94 6.26
CA ARG A 140 -9.09 8.07 7.59
C ARG A 140 -9.30 9.47 8.18
N ASP A 141 -9.05 10.50 7.39
CA ASP A 141 -9.04 11.88 7.87
C ASP A 141 -10.47 12.40 8.14
N GLN A 142 -11.50 11.75 7.58
CA GLN A 142 -12.91 12.00 7.88
C GLN A 142 -13.46 11.24 9.08
N ALA A 143 -12.69 10.33 9.67
CA ALA A 143 -13.05 9.63 10.91
C ALA A 143 -12.67 10.44 12.18
N ASN A 144 -12.15 11.66 12.00
CA ASN A 144 -11.86 12.66 13.04
C ASN A 144 -12.82 13.84 12.92
#